data_AF-A0A934TCJ5-F1
#
_entry.id   AF-A0A934TCJ5-F1
#
_cell.length_a   1.000
_cell.length_b   1.000
_cell.length_c   1.000
_cell.angle_alpha   90.00
_cell.angle_beta   90.00
_cell.angle_gamma   90.00
#
_symmetry.space_group_name_H-M   'P 1'
#
loop_
_entity.id
_entity.type
_entity.pdbx_description
1 polymer ?
#
loop_
_entity_poly.entity_id
_entity_poly.type
_entity_poly.pdbx_seq_one_letter_code
_entity_poly.pdbx_strand_id
1 'polypeptide(L)' 'MRDIVSTEDISGMDRLFEIYKTLPGNEASTVSEFNDFMSVNSSGRAVFLNTYCDYSFMRVERTTILKVKPKEAE' A
#
# COMPACT_ATOMS: atom_id res chain seq x y z
N MET A 1 9.00 -3.56 12.61
CA MET A 1 7.76 -4.36 12.69
C MET A 1 7.18 -4.41 11.28
N ARG A 2 6.89 -5.58 10.72
CA ARG A 2 6.24 -5.69 9.39
C ARG A 2 4.74 -5.75 9.61
N ASP A 3 4.01 -4.93 8.86
CA ASP A 3 2.54 -4.89 8.92
C ASP A 3 1.95 -5.93 7.97
N ILE A 4 0.79 -6.53 8.32
CA ILE A 4 0.05 -7.37 7.38
C ILE A 4 -0.86 -6.46 6.56
N VAL A 5 -0.64 -6.42 5.25
CA VAL A 5 -1.49 -5.65 4.34
C VAL A 5 -2.72 -6.49 4.00
N SER A 6 -3.90 -5.99 4.33
CA SER A 6 -5.18 -6.61 3.99
C SER A 6 -5.94 -5.69 3.05
N THR A 7 -6.38 -6.23 1.93
CA THR A 7 -7.20 -5.50 0.98
C THR A 7 -8.61 -6.04 1.04
N GLU A 8 -9.56 -5.15 1.27
CA GLU A 8 -10.98 -5.51 1.24
C GLU A 8 -11.46 -5.76 -0.20
N ASP A 9 -10.64 -5.39 -1.21
CA ASP A 9 -10.91 -5.62 -2.62
C ASP A 9 -9.60 -5.89 -3.38
N ILE A 10 -9.48 -7.04 -4.04
CA ILE A 10 -8.30 -7.43 -4.82
C ILE A 10 -8.07 -6.43 -5.96
N SER A 11 -9.15 -5.89 -6.55
CA SER A 11 -9.08 -4.91 -7.64
C SER A 11 -8.39 -3.60 -7.24
N GLY A 12 -8.42 -3.24 -5.94
CA GLY A 12 -7.76 -2.06 -5.43
C GLY A 12 -6.24 -2.16 -5.42
N MET A 13 -5.67 -3.36 -5.27
CA MET A 13 -4.22 -3.52 -5.23
C MET A 13 -3.56 -3.35 -6.59
N ASP A 14 -4.20 -3.85 -7.65
CA ASP A 14 -3.67 -3.69 -9.01
C ASP A 14 -3.61 -2.22 -9.39
N ARG A 15 -4.65 -1.44 -9.04
CA ARG A 15 -4.65 0.02 -9.27
C ARG A 15 -3.57 0.74 -8.46
N LEU A 16 -3.39 0.39 -7.18
CA LEU A 16 -2.32 0.98 -6.36
C LEU A 16 -0.93 0.60 -6.88
N PHE A 17 -0.76 -0.61 -7.37
CA PHE A 17 0.49 -1.06 -7.98
C PHE A 17 0.80 -0.30 -9.27
N GLU A 18 -0.20 -0.08 -10.14
CA GLU A 18 0.01 0.74 -11.33
C GLU A 18 0.37 2.19 -10.97
N ILE A 19 -0.27 2.79 -9.95
CA ILE A 19 0.14 4.10 -9.43
C ILE A 19 1.59 4.05 -8.93
N TYR A 20 1.95 3.03 -8.16
CA TYR A 20 3.31 2.86 -7.62
C TYR A 20 4.37 2.84 -8.74
N LYS A 21 4.09 2.19 -9.88
CA LYS A 21 4.98 2.17 -11.05
C LYS A 21 5.10 3.51 -11.77
N THR A 22 4.13 4.42 -11.62
CA THR A 22 4.25 5.78 -12.19
C THR A 22 5.19 6.68 -11.39
N LEU A 23 5.59 6.26 -10.19
CA LEU A 23 6.51 7.03 -9.35
C LEU A 23 7.96 6.84 -9.82
N PRO A 24 8.79 7.91 -9.75
CA PRO A 24 10.18 7.83 -10.17
C PRO A 24 10.95 6.72 -9.45
N GLY A 25 11.59 5.85 -10.24
CA GLY A 25 12.41 4.75 -9.74
C GLY A 25 11.67 3.42 -9.51
N ASN A 26 10.37 3.37 -9.79
CA ASN A 26 9.53 2.17 -9.64
C ASN A 26 8.99 1.61 -10.96
N GLU A 27 9.44 2.13 -12.10
CA GLU A 27 8.86 1.86 -13.43
C GLU A 27 8.93 0.37 -13.81
N ALA A 28 9.98 -0.30 -13.35
CA ALA A 28 10.22 -1.74 -13.55
C ALA A 28 9.91 -2.59 -12.30
N SER A 29 9.29 -2.00 -11.28
CA SER A 29 9.01 -2.73 -10.04
C SER A 29 7.99 -3.84 -10.26
N THR A 30 8.14 -4.89 -9.47
CA THR A 30 7.26 -6.06 -9.43
C THR A 30 6.21 -5.93 -8.33
N VAL A 31 5.15 -6.74 -8.43
CA VAL A 31 4.12 -6.83 -7.37
C VAL A 31 4.74 -7.25 -6.03
N SER A 32 5.78 -8.09 -6.05
CA SER A 32 6.48 -8.50 -4.82
C SER A 32 7.18 -7.31 -4.14
N GLU A 33 7.89 -6.49 -4.91
CA GLU A 33 8.57 -5.29 -4.39
C GLU A 33 7.56 -4.27 -3.87
N PHE A 34 6.41 -4.13 -4.54
CA PHE A 34 5.31 -3.30 -4.05
C PHE A 34 4.73 -3.81 -2.73
N ASN A 35 4.51 -5.12 -2.59
CA ASN A 35 4.03 -5.70 -1.34
C ASN A 35 5.05 -5.51 -0.20
N ASP A 36 6.35 -5.65 -0.49
CA ASP A 36 7.41 -5.38 0.48
C ASP A 36 7.42 -3.90 0.90
N PHE A 37 7.29 -2.98 -0.07
CA PHE A 37 7.16 -1.54 0.18
C PHE A 37 5.99 -1.22 1.13
N MET A 38 4.82 -1.81 0.89
CA MET A 38 3.63 -1.61 1.73
C MET A 38 3.77 -2.24 3.12
N SER A 39 4.55 -3.31 3.25
CA SER A 39 4.74 -4.04 4.50
C SER A 39 5.76 -3.40 5.45
N VAL A 40 6.57 -2.44 4.97
CA VAL A 40 7.63 -1.79 5.75
C VAL A 40 7.26 -0.36 6.14
N ASN A 41 7.38 -0.02 7.43
CA ASN A 41 7.19 1.35 7.89
C ASN A 41 8.35 2.25 7.44
N SER A 42 8.11 3.02 6.39
CA SER A 42 9.07 3.97 5.79
C SER A 42 8.39 5.30 5.47
N SER A 43 9.18 6.37 5.34
CA SER A 43 8.69 7.68 4.92
C SER A 43 8.05 7.63 3.53
N GLY A 44 8.64 6.87 2.60
CA GLY A 44 8.07 6.66 1.26
C GLY A 44 6.68 6.02 1.32
N ARG A 45 6.53 4.98 2.15
CA ARG A 45 5.22 4.35 2.40
C ARG A 45 4.21 5.35 2.96
N ALA A 46 4.60 6.15 3.95
CA ALA A 46 3.69 7.12 4.56
C ALA A 46 3.20 8.15 3.54
N VAL A 47 4.09 8.66 2.68
CA VAL A 47 3.72 9.56 1.59
C VAL A 47 2.77 8.86 0.61
N PHE A 48 3.08 7.64 0.17
CA PHE A 48 2.23 6.89 -0.74
C PHE A 48 0.81 6.68 -0.19
N LEU A 49 0.71 6.23 1.06
CA LEU A 49 -0.56 6.02 1.75
C LEU A 49 -1.37 7.32 1.84
N ASN A 50 -0.75 8.42 2.26
CA ASN A 50 -1.44 9.71 2.39
C ASN A 50 -1.91 10.27 1.05
N THR A 51 -1.12 10.08 -0.01
CA THR A 51 -1.42 10.64 -1.33
C THR A 51 -2.45 9.82 -2.08
N TYR A 52 -2.31 8.49 -2.09
CA TYR A 52 -3.05 7.62 -3.02
C TYR A 52 -4.05 6.67 -2.37
N CYS A 53 -4.03 6.52 -1.04
CA CYS A 53 -4.85 5.53 -0.35
C CYS A 53 -5.79 6.16 0.67
N ASP A 54 -7.02 5.65 0.73
CA ASP A 54 -7.79 5.66 1.96
C ASP A 54 -7.36 4.43 2.77
N TYR A 55 -6.81 4.66 3.96
CA TYR A 55 -6.19 3.60 4.75
C TYR A 55 -6.56 3.68 6.23
N SER A 56 -6.54 2.53 6.89
CA SER A 56 -6.74 2.43 8.33
C SER A 56 -5.88 1.32 8.92
N PHE A 57 -5.45 1.52 10.17
CA PHE A 57 -4.74 0.51 10.94
C PHE A 57 -5.69 -0.13 11.93
N MET A 58 -5.72 -1.46 11.93
CA MET A 58 -6.47 -2.26 12.89
C MET A 58 -5.49 -3.16 13.63
N ARG A 59 -5.55 -3.14 14.96
CA ARG A 59 -4.76 -4.04 15.79
C ARG A 59 -5.60 -5.25 16.15
N VAL A 60 -5.15 -6.44 15.73
CA VAL A 60 -5.77 -7.72 16.09
C VAL A 60 -4.73 -8.50 16.87
N GLU A 61 -4.97 -8.67 18.17
CA GLU A 61 -4.04 -9.27 19.12
C GLU A 61 -2.64 -8.59 19.10
N ARG A 62 -1.63 -9.29 18.55
CA ARG A 62 -0.24 -8.82 18.40
C ARG A 62 0.09 -8.37 16.98
N THR A 63 -0.87 -8.42 16.07
CA THR A 63 -0.70 -8.14 14.65
C THR A 63 -1.33 -6.79 14.29
N THR A 64 -0.60 -5.98 13.54
CA THR A 64 -1.13 -4.77 12.91
C THR A 64 -1.55 -5.09 11.49
N ILE A 65 -2.83 -4.86 11.20
CA ILE A 65 -3.41 -4.98 9.86
C ILE A 65 -3.53 -3.58 9.27
N LEU A 66 -2.91 -3.38 8.12
CA LEU A 66 -3.06 -2.19 7.30
C LEU A 66 -4.13 -2.47 6.24
N LYS A 67 -5.30 -1.83 6.38
CA LYS A 67 -6.34 -1.84 5.37
C LYS A 67 -6.13 -0.68 4.41
N VAL A 68 -6.14 -0.94 3.11
CA VAL A 68 -5.94 0.08 2.07
C VAL A 68 -6.98 -0.04 0.97
N LYS A 69 -7.39 1.10 0.43
CA LYS A 69 -8.18 1.25 -0.80
C LYS A 69 -7.60 2.41 -1.62
N PRO A 70 -7.54 2.33 -2.96
CA PRO A 70 -7.19 3.49 -3.77
C PRO A 70 -8.21 4.60 -3.52
N LYS A 71 -7.73 5.84 -3.43
CA LYS A 71 -8.61 7.01 -3.49
C LYS A 71 -9.31 7.04 -4.85
N GLU A 72 -10.57 7.47 -4.86
CA GLU A 72 -11.23 7.80 -6.11
C GLU A 72 -10.44 8.91 -6.81
N ALA A 73 -10.26 8.77 -8.13
CA ALA A 73 -9.68 9.88 -8.89
C ALA A 73 -10.78 10.94 -8.99
N GLU A 74 -10.52 12.14 -8.50
CA GLU A 74 -11.39 13.31 -8.76
C GLU A 74 -11.56 13.56 -10.27
#